data_AF-A0A2R4G004-F1
#
_entry.id   AF-A0A2R4G004-F1
#
_cell.length_a   1.000
_cell.length_b   1.000
_cell.length_c   1.000
_cell.angle_alpha   90.00
_cell.angle_beta   90.00
_cell.angle_gamma   90.00
#
_symmetry.space_group_name_H-M   'P 1'
#
loop_
_entity.id
_entity.type
_entity.pdbx_description
1 polymer ?
#
loop_
_entity_poly.entity_id
_entity_poly.type
_entity_poly.pdbx_seq_one_letter_code
_entity_poly.pdbx_strand_id
1 'polypeptide(L)'
;SPSNISAWWNFGSLLGLCLIVQILTGLFLAMHYTADISSAFSSVAHICRDVQYGWLIRNLHANGASMFFICIYLHIGRGLYYGSYMYKETWNIGVVLLLLVMATAFVGYVLPWGQMSFWGATVITNLLSAVPYIGVNLVEWIWGGFSVDSATLTRFFTFHFLLPFIIAGASLIHLLFLHETGSNNPTGLNSNT
;
A
#
# COMPACT_ATOMS: atom_id res chain seq x y z
N SER A 1 12.57 -13.06 22.18
CA SER A 1 11.62 -13.70 21.25
C SER A 1 11.35 -15.11 21.73
N PRO A 2 10.11 -15.64 21.63
CA PRO A 2 9.84 -17.05 21.89
C PRO A 2 10.70 -17.96 20.99
N SER A 3 11.18 -19.08 21.53
CA SER A 3 12.09 -20.00 20.83
C SER A 3 11.41 -20.86 19.76
N ASN A 4 10.08 -20.99 19.83
CA ASN A 4 9.26 -21.88 19.00
C ASN A 4 8.45 -21.17 17.90
N ILE A 5 8.77 -19.93 17.54
CA ILE A 5 8.09 -19.25 16.44
C ILE A 5 8.35 -19.97 15.10
N SER A 6 7.30 -20.15 14.31
CA SER A 6 7.38 -20.83 13.01
C SER A 6 7.61 -19.84 11.86
N ALA A 7 7.71 -20.35 10.63
CA ALA A 7 7.88 -19.52 9.42
C ALA A 7 6.80 -18.45 9.24
N TRP A 8 5.61 -18.62 9.83
CA TRP A 8 4.54 -17.63 9.80
C TRP A 8 4.91 -16.30 10.47
N TRP A 9 5.91 -16.28 11.36
CA TRP A 9 6.41 -15.04 11.96
C TRP A 9 7.31 -14.22 11.04
N ASN A 10 7.79 -14.79 9.94
CA ASN A 10 8.66 -14.10 8.98
C ASN A 10 7.91 -13.04 8.16
N PHE A 11 6.58 -13.14 8.05
CA PHE A 11 5.82 -12.18 7.23
C PHE A 11 5.88 -10.74 7.78
N GLY A 12 6.18 -10.53 9.06
CA GLY A 12 6.42 -9.18 9.59
C GLY A 12 7.66 -8.51 8.96
N SER A 13 8.78 -9.22 8.90
CA SER A 13 10.01 -8.69 8.29
C SER A 13 9.91 -8.62 6.76
N LEU A 14 9.24 -9.58 6.12
CA LEU A 14 8.98 -9.53 4.68
C LEU A 14 8.11 -8.33 4.28
N LEU A 15 7.14 -7.93 5.10
CA LEU A 15 6.37 -6.69 4.87
C LEU A 15 7.27 -5.44 4.95
N GLY A 16 8.19 -5.39 5.92
CA GLY A 16 9.20 -4.32 5.99
C GLY A 16 10.10 -4.28 4.74
N LEU A 17 10.54 -5.45 4.26
CA LEU A 17 11.30 -5.56 3.02
C LEU A 17 10.49 -5.10 1.81
N CYS A 18 9.23 -5.52 1.68
CA CYS A 18 8.33 -5.06 0.63
C CYS A 18 8.20 -3.53 0.64
N LEU A 19 8.01 -2.91 1.82
CA LEU A 19 7.92 -1.46 1.94
C LEU A 19 9.19 -0.75 1.45
N ILE A 20 10.36 -1.21 1.87
CA ILE A 20 11.65 -0.64 1.42
C ILE A 20 11.80 -0.77 -0.10
N VAL A 21 11.53 -1.95 -0.65
CA VAL A 21 11.62 -2.18 -2.11
C VAL A 21 10.65 -1.27 -2.86
N GLN A 22 9.40 -1.11 -2.40
CA GLN A 22 8.43 -0.24 -3.03
C GLN A 22 8.83 1.23 -2.98
N ILE A 23 9.36 1.72 -1.85
CA ILE A 23 9.82 3.11 -1.72
C ILE A 23 11.01 3.36 -2.65
N LEU A 24 12.01 2.48 -2.66
CA LEU A 24 13.18 2.64 -3.52
C LEU A 24 12.81 2.60 -5.00
N THR A 25 12.13 1.54 -5.44
CA THR A 25 11.72 1.43 -6.85
C THR A 25 10.78 2.56 -7.25
N GLY A 26 9.84 2.94 -6.39
CA GLY A 26 8.90 4.04 -6.63
C GLY A 26 9.60 5.39 -6.78
N LEU A 27 10.62 5.67 -5.96
CA LEU A 27 11.42 6.88 -6.06
C LEU A 27 12.15 6.96 -7.41
N PHE A 28 12.80 5.88 -7.84
CA PHE A 28 13.48 5.83 -9.15
C PHE A 28 12.50 5.97 -10.32
N LEU A 29 11.29 5.39 -10.23
CA LEU A 29 10.24 5.59 -11.24
C LEU A 29 9.76 7.03 -11.28
N ALA A 30 9.57 7.66 -10.11
CA ALA A 30 9.11 9.04 -9.99
C ALA A 30 10.08 10.06 -10.62
N MET A 31 11.38 9.77 -10.68
CA MET A 31 12.37 10.64 -11.35
C MET A 31 12.14 10.74 -12.88
N HIS A 32 11.37 9.83 -13.47
CA HIS A 32 11.14 9.75 -14.91
C HIS A 32 9.65 9.81 -15.30
N TYR A 33 8.75 9.84 -14.32
CA TYR A 33 7.30 9.86 -14.54
C TYR A 33 6.76 11.28 -14.64
N THR A 34 5.77 11.50 -15.51
CA THR A 34 5.06 12.78 -15.64
C THR A 34 3.58 12.60 -15.29
N ALA A 35 3.09 13.35 -14.30
CA ALA A 35 1.71 13.29 -13.81
C ALA A 35 0.76 14.22 -14.60
N ASP A 36 0.73 14.05 -15.93
CA ASP A 36 -0.17 14.75 -16.85
C ASP A 36 -0.85 13.76 -17.80
N ILE A 37 -2.16 13.89 -18.05
CA ILE A 37 -2.95 12.89 -18.79
C ILE A 37 -2.47 12.67 -20.23
N SER A 38 -1.84 13.67 -20.85
CA SER A 38 -1.34 13.57 -22.23
C SER A 38 -0.03 12.79 -22.31
N SER A 39 0.71 12.70 -21.20
CA SER A 39 2.07 12.13 -21.17
C SER A 39 2.29 11.03 -20.12
N ALA A 40 1.33 10.75 -19.23
CA ALA A 40 1.48 9.76 -18.16
C ALA A 40 1.76 8.36 -18.71
N PHE A 41 0.92 7.88 -19.65
CA PHE A 41 1.11 6.58 -20.28
C PHE A 41 2.43 6.49 -21.06
N SER A 42 2.77 7.53 -21.83
CA SER A 42 3.99 7.55 -22.63
C SER A 42 5.25 7.69 -21.76
N SER A 43 5.19 8.39 -20.62
CA SER A 43 6.30 8.46 -19.66
C SER A 43 6.60 7.09 -19.03
N VAL A 44 5.57 6.30 -18.71
CA VAL A 44 5.76 4.91 -18.25
C VAL A 44 6.32 4.03 -19.38
N ALA A 45 5.91 4.24 -20.63
CA ALA A 45 6.49 3.54 -21.77
C ALA A 45 7.96 3.91 -21.99
N HIS A 46 8.31 5.19 -21.85
CA HIS A 46 9.69 5.70 -21.91
C HIS A 46 10.56 5.09 -20.80
N ILE A 47 10.06 5.01 -19.56
CA ILE A 47 10.75 4.30 -18.47
C ILE A 47 11.10 2.86 -18.87
N CYS A 48 10.16 2.14 -19.45
CA CYS A 48 10.39 0.73 -19.81
C CYS A 48 11.32 0.55 -21.02
N ARG A 49 11.37 1.51 -21.94
CA ARG A 49 12.04 1.35 -23.24
C ARG A 49 13.40 2.04 -23.31
N ASP A 50 13.52 3.20 -22.68
CA ASP A 50 14.64 4.12 -22.92
C ASP A 50 15.50 4.34 -21.65
N VAL A 51 14.93 4.18 -20.45
CA VAL A 51 15.68 4.27 -19.19
C VAL A 51 16.43 2.96 -18.93
N GLN A 52 17.73 3.07 -18.64
CA GLN A 52 18.58 1.91 -18.32
C GLN A 52 18.02 1.14 -17.13
N TYR A 53 17.74 -0.16 -17.32
CA TYR A 53 17.05 -1.02 -16.35
C TYR A 53 15.67 -0.53 -15.89
N GLY A 54 15.07 0.46 -16.55
CA GLY A 54 13.77 1.01 -16.16
C GLY A 54 12.64 -0.02 -16.27
N TRP A 55 12.71 -0.93 -17.26
CA TRP A 55 11.80 -2.09 -17.36
C TRP A 55 11.88 -2.98 -16.11
N LEU A 56 13.09 -3.21 -15.57
CA LEU A 56 13.30 -4.06 -14.41
C LEU A 56 12.73 -3.38 -13.16
N ILE A 57 13.05 -2.11 -12.95
CA ILE A 57 12.54 -1.32 -11.81
C ILE A 57 11.01 -1.25 -11.86
N ARG A 58 10.42 -0.99 -13.02
CA ARG A 58 8.96 -0.94 -13.20
C ARG A 58 8.32 -2.28 -12.89
N ASN A 59 8.89 -3.39 -13.36
CA ASN A 59 8.37 -4.73 -13.08
C ASN A 59 8.55 -5.14 -11.62
N LEU A 60 9.66 -4.77 -10.98
CA LEU A 60 9.88 -4.97 -9.54
C LEU A 60 8.83 -4.20 -8.73
N HIS A 61 8.55 -2.93 -9.06
CA HIS A 61 7.55 -2.13 -8.37
C HIS A 61 6.13 -2.69 -8.54
N ALA A 62 5.78 -3.12 -9.76
CA ALA A 62 4.46 -3.67 -10.06
C ALA A 62 4.23 -5.04 -9.39
N ASN A 63 5.18 -5.98 -9.52
CA ASN A 63 5.06 -7.30 -8.89
C ASN A 63 5.30 -7.24 -7.38
N GLY A 64 6.12 -6.30 -6.92
CA GLY A 64 6.37 -6.03 -5.50
C GLY A 64 5.11 -5.61 -4.76
N ALA A 65 4.20 -4.86 -5.41
CA ALA A 65 2.88 -4.57 -4.86
C ALA A 65 2.06 -5.84 -4.61
N SER A 66 2.03 -6.77 -5.57
CA SER A 66 1.35 -8.08 -5.39
C SER A 66 1.99 -8.90 -4.27
N MET A 67 3.33 -8.94 -4.19
CA MET A 67 4.03 -9.62 -3.11
C MET A 67 3.72 -9.00 -1.74
N PHE A 68 3.56 -7.67 -1.67
CA PHE A 68 3.14 -6.98 -0.46
C PHE A 68 1.79 -7.50 0.02
N PHE A 69 0.79 -7.62 -0.86
CA PHE A 69 -0.52 -8.16 -0.50
C PHE A 69 -0.49 -9.65 -0.14
N ILE A 70 0.32 -10.46 -0.82
CA ILE A 70 0.52 -11.86 -0.41
C ILE A 70 1.06 -11.92 1.03
N CYS A 71 2.11 -11.15 1.33
CA CYS A 71 2.67 -11.06 2.68
C CYS A 71 1.65 -10.56 3.70
N ILE A 72 0.84 -9.54 3.37
CA ILE A 72 -0.08 -8.94 4.32
C ILE A 72 -1.21 -9.89 4.68
N TYR A 73 -1.75 -10.63 3.70
CA TYR A 73 -2.80 -11.61 3.94
C TYR A 73 -2.29 -12.81 4.76
N LEU A 74 -1.07 -13.29 4.49
CA LEU A 74 -0.46 -14.35 5.29
C LEU A 74 -0.13 -13.87 6.71
N HIS A 75 0.31 -12.63 6.87
CA HIS A 75 0.54 -12.01 8.17
C HIS A 75 -0.74 -11.87 9.01
N ILE A 76 -1.83 -11.43 8.38
CA ILE A 76 -3.16 -11.33 9.01
C ILE A 76 -3.69 -12.72 9.33
N GLY A 77 -3.59 -13.68 8.40
CA GLY A 77 -4.01 -15.07 8.60
C GLY A 77 -3.31 -15.73 9.78
N ARG A 78 -2.00 -15.54 9.91
CA ARG A 78 -1.23 -15.93 11.11
C ARG A 78 -1.83 -15.28 12.37
N GLY A 79 -2.10 -13.98 12.33
CA GLY A 79 -2.62 -13.24 13.47
C GLY A 79 -3.99 -13.73 13.94
N LEU A 80 -4.86 -14.11 13.00
CA LEU A 80 -6.15 -14.74 13.29
C LEU A 80 -5.98 -16.14 13.86
N TYR A 81 -5.20 -16.99 13.20
CA TYR A 81 -5.04 -18.39 13.57
C TYR A 81 -4.44 -18.57 14.97
N TYR A 82 -3.42 -17.78 15.33
CA TYR A 82 -2.75 -17.88 16.62
C TYR A 82 -3.29 -16.91 17.68
N GLY A 83 -4.43 -16.24 17.44
CA GLY A 83 -5.02 -15.32 18.43
C GLY A 83 -4.17 -14.07 18.72
N SER A 84 -3.30 -13.65 17.80
CA SER A 84 -2.44 -12.47 18.00
C SER A 84 -3.22 -11.15 17.98
N TYR A 85 -4.48 -11.16 17.51
CA TYR A 85 -5.39 -10.01 17.60
C TYR A 85 -5.73 -9.61 19.05
N MET A 86 -5.42 -10.46 20.03
CA MET A 86 -5.57 -10.13 21.44
C MET A 86 -4.63 -9.00 21.90
N TYR A 87 -3.53 -8.75 21.18
CA TYR A 87 -2.70 -7.54 21.33
C TYR A 87 -3.36 -6.37 20.60
N LYS A 88 -4.36 -5.77 21.25
CA LYS A 88 -5.34 -4.87 20.62
C LYS A 88 -4.69 -3.65 19.96
N GLU A 89 -3.71 -3.04 20.61
CA GLU A 89 -3.00 -1.87 20.11
C GLU A 89 -2.24 -2.22 18.82
N THR A 90 -1.41 -3.26 18.87
CA THR A 90 -0.68 -3.79 17.71
C THR A 90 -1.63 -4.19 16.58
N TRP A 91 -2.72 -4.90 16.90
CA TRP A 91 -3.71 -5.35 15.93
C TRP A 91 -4.44 -4.19 15.24
N ASN A 92 -4.91 -3.21 16.00
CA ASN A 92 -5.63 -2.06 15.47
C ASN A 92 -4.73 -1.20 14.57
N ILE A 93 -3.46 -1.00 14.94
CA ILE A 93 -2.49 -0.35 14.05
C ILE A 93 -2.25 -1.21 12.79
N GLY A 94 -2.25 -2.54 12.91
CA GLY A 94 -2.19 -3.46 11.77
C GLY A 94 -3.36 -3.29 10.80
N VAL A 95 -4.58 -3.05 11.30
CA VAL A 95 -5.75 -2.74 10.46
C VAL A 95 -5.57 -1.40 9.74
N VAL A 96 -5.07 -0.37 10.44
CA VAL A 96 -4.75 0.93 9.83
C VAL A 96 -3.70 0.77 8.72
N LEU A 97 -2.64 -0.02 8.96
CA LEU A 97 -1.62 -0.33 7.96
C LEU A 97 -2.20 -1.01 6.72
N LEU A 98 -3.10 -1.98 6.90
CA LEU A 98 -3.81 -2.62 5.77
C LEU A 98 -4.55 -1.59 4.93
N LEU A 99 -5.34 -0.71 5.55
CA LEU A 99 -6.11 0.32 4.85
C LEU A 99 -5.19 1.32 4.12
N LEU A 100 -4.07 1.71 4.74
CA LEU A 100 -3.08 2.59 4.12
C LEU A 100 -2.42 1.93 2.90
N VAL A 101 -2.03 0.65 2.99
CA VAL A 101 -1.45 -0.10 1.86
C VAL A 101 -2.47 -0.26 0.73
N MET A 102 -3.74 -0.55 1.05
CA MET A 102 -4.83 -0.59 0.07
C MET A 102 -5.02 0.75 -0.65
N ALA A 103 -5.10 1.85 0.09
CA ALA A 103 -5.22 3.19 -0.49
C ALA A 103 -4.01 3.51 -1.38
N THR A 104 -2.79 3.24 -0.90
CA THR A 104 -1.54 3.49 -1.63
C THR A 104 -1.48 2.72 -2.93
N ALA A 105 -1.78 1.42 -2.90
CA ALA A 105 -1.75 0.57 -4.09
C ALA A 105 -2.83 0.98 -5.11
N PHE A 106 -4.03 1.35 -4.64
CA PHE A 106 -5.09 1.86 -5.50
C PHE A 106 -4.66 3.13 -6.25
N VAL A 107 -4.20 4.16 -5.54
CA VAL A 107 -3.78 5.41 -6.21
C VAL A 107 -2.55 5.20 -7.10
N GLY A 108 -1.68 4.24 -6.78
CA GLY A 108 -0.54 3.84 -7.61
C GLY A 108 -0.94 3.17 -8.92
N TYR A 109 -1.99 2.34 -8.90
CA TYR A 109 -2.51 1.67 -10.09
C TYR A 109 -3.15 2.63 -11.10
N VAL A 110 -3.53 3.83 -10.65
CA VAL A 110 -4.09 4.87 -11.53
C VAL A 110 -3.00 5.56 -12.37
N LEU A 111 -1.77 5.64 -11.85
CA LEU A 111 -0.68 6.44 -12.44
C LEU A 111 -0.27 6.08 -13.88
N PRO A 112 -0.27 4.81 -14.31
CA PRO A 112 0.03 4.47 -15.71
C PRO A 112 -1.00 4.99 -16.71
N TRP A 113 -2.17 5.44 -16.25
CA TRP A 113 -3.23 6.03 -17.07
C TRP A 113 -3.70 5.14 -18.24
N GLY A 114 -3.74 3.82 -18.02
CA GLY A 114 -4.35 2.87 -18.96
C GLY A 114 -5.88 2.77 -18.80
N GLN A 115 -6.54 1.99 -19.65
CA GLN A 115 -8.00 1.78 -19.58
C GLN A 115 -8.46 1.31 -18.19
N MET A 116 -7.81 0.28 -17.63
CA MET A 116 -8.16 -0.25 -16.31
C MET A 116 -7.85 0.75 -15.19
N SER A 117 -6.81 1.57 -15.34
CA SER A 117 -6.47 2.65 -14.41
C SER A 117 -7.59 3.69 -14.34
N PHE A 118 -8.04 4.18 -15.51
CA PHE A 118 -9.09 5.19 -15.61
C PHE A 118 -10.44 4.66 -15.10
N TRP A 119 -10.91 3.53 -15.62
CA TRP A 119 -12.21 2.97 -15.22
C TRP A 119 -12.21 2.50 -13.77
N GLY A 120 -11.09 1.94 -13.30
CA GLY A 120 -10.91 1.59 -11.90
C GLY A 120 -11.02 2.80 -10.98
N ALA A 121 -10.35 3.91 -11.33
CA ALA A 121 -10.44 5.16 -10.59
C ALA A 121 -11.89 5.67 -10.54
N THR A 122 -12.56 5.73 -11.69
CA THR A 122 -13.95 6.20 -11.81
C THR A 122 -14.91 5.37 -10.95
N VAL A 123 -14.87 4.04 -11.06
CA VAL A 123 -15.80 3.18 -10.32
C VAL A 123 -15.54 3.21 -8.82
N ILE A 124 -14.28 3.06 -8.38
CA ILE A 124 -13.94 2.94 -6.96
C ILE A 124 -14.21 4.25 -6.21
N THR A 125 -13.80 5.39 -6.76
CA THR A 125 -14.05 6.69 -6.11
C THR A 125 -15.53 7.02 -6.06
N ASN A 126 -16.30 6.64 -7.08
CA ASN A 126 -17.73 6.91 -7.14
C ASN A 126 -18.55 6.08 -6.13
N LEU A 127 -17.97 5.08 -5.45
CA LEU A 127 -18.62 4.42 -4.31
C LEU A 127 -18.95 5.41 -3.19
N LEU A 128 -18.20 6.51 -3.07
CA LEU A 128 -18.47 7.56 -2.09
C LEU A 128 -19.73 8.37 -2.38
N SER A 129 -20.26 8.33 -3.62
CA SER A 129 -21.52 8.98 -3.97
C SER A 129 -22.71 8.41 -3.17
N ALA A 130 -22.59 7.18 -2.67
CA ALA A 130 -23.61 6.53 -1.85
C ALA A 130 -23.75 7.13 -0.44
N VAL A 131 -22.82 8.00 0.00
CA VAL A 131 -22.92 8.68 1.29
C VAL A 131 -24.06 9.71 1.23
N PRO A 132 -25.09 9.61 2.11
CA PRO A 132 -26.22 10.52 2.07
C PRO A 132 -25.82 11.99 2.21
N TYR A 133 -26.52 12.87 1.48
CA TYR A 133 -26.39 14.33 1.48
C TYR A 133 -25.09 14.90 0.91
N ILE A 134 -23.93 14.30 1.21
CA ILE A 134 -22.61 14.84 0.86
C ILE A 134 -21.85 14.02 -0.19
N GLY A 135 -22.36 12.85 -0.58
CA GLY A 135 -21.62 11.89 -1.39
C GLY A 135 -21.15 12.42 -2.75
N VAL A 136 -22.05 13.07 -3.51
CA VAL A 136 -21.71 13.65 -4.83
C VAL A 136 -20.61 14.73 -4.67
N ASN A 137 -20.79 15.64 -3.71
CA ASN A 137 -19.80 16.68 -3.42
C ASN A 137 -18.43 16.10 -3.02
N LEU A 138 -18.43 14.99 -2.27
CA LEU A 138 -17.20 14.31 -1.85
C LEU A 138 -16.45 13.70 -3.05
N VAL A 139 -17.18 13.09 -3.99
CA VAL A 139 -16.61 12.51 -5.22
C VAL A 139 -16.01 13.61 -6.09
N GLU A 140 -16.76 14.67 -6.39
CA GLU A 140 -16.27 15.80 -7.20
C GLU A 140 -15.09 16.52 -6.54
N TRP A 141 -15.09 16.62 -5.21
CA TRP A 141 -13.96 17.15 -4.45
C TRP A 141 -12.71 16.27 -4.60
N ILE A 142 -12.84 14.94 -4.51
CA ILE A 142 -11.74 13.99 -4.72
C ILE A 142 -11.23 14.05 -6.16
N TRP A 143 -12.10 14.22 -7.16
CA TRP A 143 -11.69 14.35 -8.55
C TRP A 143 -11.04 15.70 -8.85
N GLY A 144 -11.53 16.76 -8.20
CA GLY A 144 -11.18 18.13 -8.55
C GLY A 144 -11.91 18.64 -9.78
N GLY A 145 -13.10 18.11 -10.04
CA GLY A 145 -13.89 18.37 -11.24
C GLY A 145 -15.06 17.39 -11.33
N PHE A 146 -15.73 17.38 -12.48
CA PHE A 146 -16.94 16.57 -12.72
C PHE A 146 -16.65 15.12 -13.12
N SER A 147 -15.38 14.77 -13.36
CA SER A 147 -14.94 13.44 -13.72
C SER A 147 -13.47 13.24 -13.32
N VAL A 148 -13.02 11.98 -13.31
CA VAL A 148 -11.59 11.65 -13.23
C VAL A 148 -10.86 12.27 -14.42
N ASP A 149 -9.90 13.16 -14.15
CA ASP A 149 -9.16 13.90 -15.18
C ASP A 149 -7.77 14.33 -14.66
N SER A 150 -7.09 15.26 -15.32
CA SER A 150 -5.73 15.73 -15.00
C SER A 150 -5.57 16.15 -13.54
N ALA A 151 -6.52 16.92 -12.99
CA ALA A 151 -6.49 17.30 -11.58
C ALA A 151 -6.48 16.07 -10.64
N THR A 152 -7.17 14.99 -11.01
CA THR A 152 -7.22 13.72 -10.27
C THR A 152 -5.90 12.96 -10.37
N LEU A 153 -5.30 12.91 -11.56
CA LEU A 153 -4.04 12.20 -11.77
C LEU A 153 -2.89 12.84 -10.97
N THR A 154 -2.75 14.18 -11.04
CA THR A 154 -1.68 14.89 -10.35
C THR A 154 -1.77 14.71 -8.83
N ARG A 155 -2.96 14.82 -8.23
CA ARG A 155 -3.13 14.60 -6.79
C ARG A 155 -2.92 13.14 -6.40
N PHE A 156 -3.33 12.17 -7.23
CA PHE A 156 -3.11 10.75 -6.94
C PHE A 156 -1.63 10.42 -6.97
N PHE A 157 -0.85 11.03 -7.86
CA PHE A 157 0.60 10.94 -7.81
C PHE A 157 1.15 11.48 -6.47
N THR A 158 0.71 12.66 -6.04
CA THR A 158 1.12 13.24 -4.75
C THR A 158 0.76 12.33 -3.56
N PHE A 159 -0.47 11.80 -3.52
CA PHE A 159 -0.88 10.87 -2.45
C PHE A 159 -0.09 9.56 -2.51
N HIS A 160 0.10 8.99 -3.70
CA HIS A 160 0.87 7.76 -3.87
C HIS A 160 2.31 7.92 -3.42
N PHE A 161 2.90 9.11 -3.61
CA PHE A 161 4.24 9.42 -3.11
C PHE A 161 4.27 9.57 -1.59
N LEU A 162 3.28 10.25 -1.00
CA LEU A 162 3.24 10.55 0.45
C LEU A 162 2.93 9.33 1.31
N LEU A 163 1.92 8.54 0.93
CA LEU A 163 1.37 7.46 1.77
C LEU A 163 2.40 6.39 2.18
N PRO A 164 3.36 5.95 1.35
CA PRO A 164 4.42 5.02 1.76
C PRO A 164 5.23 5.48 2.98
N PHE A 165 5.47 6.79 3.11
CA PHE A 165 6.18 7.34 4.27
C PHE A 165 5.31 7.38 5.53
N ILE A 166 3.99 7.60 5.36
CA ILE A 166 3.02 7.46 6.45
C ILE A 166 2.95 5.98 6.91
N ILE A 167 2.95 5.02 5.97
CA ILE A 167 3.02 3.59 6.26
C ILE A 167 4.30 3.25 7.04
N ALA A 168 5.45 3.82 6.66
CA ALA A 168 6.70 3.63 7.40
C ALA A 168 6.57 4.12 8.86
N GLY A 169 6.02 5.32 9.07
CA GLY A 169 5.77 5.86 10.41
C GLY A 169 4.81 5.00 11.23
N ALA A 170 3.68 4.59 10.65
CA ALA A 170 2.73 3.69 11.29
C ALA A 170 3.32 2.30 11.59
N SER A 171 4.26 1.81 10.77
CA SER A 171 4.96 0.55 11.01
C SER A 171 5.89 0.63 12.22
N LEU A 172 6.52 1.78 12.47
CA LEU A 172 7.30 2.00 13.69
C LEU A 172 6.41 1.96 14.93
N ILE A 173 5.22 2.59 14.87
CA ILE A 173 4.23 2.54 15.96
C ILE A 173 3.72 1.10 16.18
N HIS A 174 3.47 0.36 15.09
CA HIS A 174 3.08 -1.05 15.16
C HIS A 174 4.13 -1.90 15.90
N LEU A 175 5.41 -1.72 15.58
CA LEU A 175 6.51 -2.41 16.23
C LEU A 175 6.73 -1.96 17.68
N LEU A 176 6.49 -0.68 17.99
CA LEU A 176 6.55 -0.16 19.35
C LEU A 176 5.55 -0.91 20.24
N PHE A 177 4.27 -0.97 19.86
CA PHE A 177 3.27 -1.70 20.64
C PHE A 177 3.55 -3.21 20.69
N LEU A 178 4.11 -3.79 19.63
CA LEU A 178 4.55 -5.19 19.67
C LEU A 178 5.67 -5.41 20.70
N HIS A 179 6.58 -4.46 20.86
CA HIS A 179 7.70 -4.58 21.80
C HIS A 179 7.27 -4.44 23.27
N GLU A 180 6.15 -3.77 23.56
CA GLU A 180 5.59 -3.71 24.92
C GLU A 180 5.16 -5.09 25.43
N THR A 181 4.60 -5.95 24.55
CA THR A 181 4.13 -7.29 24.93
C THR A 181 5.10 -8.41 24.56
N GLY A 182 5.96 -8.17 23.57
CA GLY A 182 6.70 -9.22 22.88
C GLY A 182 5.82 -10.00 21.88
N SER A 183 6.48 -10.87 21.10
CA SER A 183 5.81 -11.75 20.13
C SER A 183 5.02 -12.87 20.81
N ASN A 184 3.83 -13.18 20.30
CA ASN A 184 3.13 -14.43 20.56
C ASN A 184 3.90 -15.62 19.92
N ASN A 185 3.45 -16.85 20.18
CA ASN A 185 4.02 -18.07 19.64
C ASN A 185 2.96 -19.13 19.29
N PRO A 186 3.31 -20.22 18.59
CA PRO A 186 2.33 -21.19 18.10
C PRO A 186 1.47 -21.90 19.15
N THR A 187 1.92 -22.02 20.40
CA THR A 187 1.12 -22.69 21.44
C THR A 187 0.14 -21.73 22.14
N GLY A 188 0.28 -20.42 21.94
CA GLY A 188 -0.52 -19.40 22.63
C GLY A 188 -0.27 -19.30 24.14
N LEU A 189 0.72 -20.03 24.66
CA LEU A 189 1.12 -20.00 26.06
C LEU A 189 2.20 -18.95 26.31
N ASN A 190 2.34 -18.49 27.56
CA ASN A 190 3.42 -17.60 27.94
C ASN A 190 4.79 -18.25 27.68
N SER A 191 5.68 -17.55 26.99
CA SER A 191 7.00 -18.03 26.60
C SER A 191 8.13 -17.65 27.55
N ASN A 192 7.83 -16.98 28.66
CA ASN A 192 8.81 -16.53 29.67
C ASN A 192 9.01 -17.53 30.83
N THR A 193 8.46 -18.74 30.70
CA THR A 193 8.71 -19.88 31.59
C THR A 193 9.69 -20.83 30.95
#